data_AF-A0A821CJ57-F1
#
_entry.id   AF-A0A821CJ57-F1
#
_cell.length_a   1.000
_cell.length_b   1.000
_cell.length_c   1.000
_cell.angle_alpha   90.00
_cell.angle_beta   90.00
_cell.angle_gamma   90.00
#
_symmetry.space_group_name_H-M   'P 1'
#
loop_
_entity.id
_entity.type
_entity.pdbx_description
1 polymer ?
#
loop_
_entity_poly.entity_id
_entity_poly.type
_entity_poly.pdbx_seq_one_letter_code
_entity_poly.pdbx_strand_id
1 'polypeptide(L)'
;MWAMNADTLRCGDIVNTIACHQNYMEIPRRYASFATCPTENLPSVENLVKAGFFYTGSKNIVTCFYCNGSLQNWGVNDNPMIEHARWFPHCGYAKQLCGAE
;
A
#
# COMPACT_ATOMS: atom_id res chain seq x y z
N MET A 1 16.03 -25.06 20.56
CA MET A 1 14.64 -24.64 20.32
C MET A 1 14.40 -23.33 21.04
N TRP A 2 14.38 -22.22 20.30
CA TRP A 2 13.74 -20.99 20.74
C TRP A 2 13.08 -20.40 19.49
N ALA A 3 11.76 -20.30 19.53
CA ALA A 3 10.94 -19.87 18.43
C ALA A 3 11.17 -18.38 18.16
N MET A 4 11.54 -18.02 16.93
CA MET A 4 11.36 -16.67 16.44
C MET A 4 9.88 -16.52 16.10
N ASN A 5 9.15 -15.84 16.98
CA ASN A 5 7.77 -15.44 16.75
C ASN A 5 7.67 -14.60 15.48
N ALA A 6 6.66 -14.91 14.66
CA ALA A 6 6.15 -14.05 13.61
C ALA A 6 5.79 -12.65 14.17
N ASP A 7 5.68 -11.66 13.28
CA ASP A 7 5.12 -10.31 13.52
C ASP A 7 6.05 -9.16 13.92
N THR A 8 7.30 -9.14 13.42
CA THR A 8 8.09 -7.90 13.45
C THR A 8 8.53 -7.45 12.06
N LEU A 9 7.58 -6.97 11.26
CA LEU A 9 7.89 -5.87 10.35
C LEU A 9 8.07 -4.62 11.22
N ARG A 10 9.27 -4.45 11.79
CA ARG A 10 9.62 -3.23 12.52
C ARG A 10 9.71 -2.08 11.52
N CYS A 11 8.98 -1.02 11.83
CA CYS A 11 9.03 0.33 11.24
C CYS A 11 10.45 0.91 11.03
N GLY A 12 11.51 0.27 11.53
CA GLY A 12 12.90 0.74 11.50
C GLY A 12 13.70 0.40 10.23
N ASP A 13 13.26 -0.52 9.38
CA ASP A 13 14.00 -0.91 8.15
C ASP A 13 13.49 -0.17 6.90
N ILE A 14 12.57 0.77 7.09
CA ILE A 14 12.16 1.74 6.06
C ILE A 14 13.29 2.76 5.94
N VAL A 15 14.21 2.51 5.02
CA VAL A 15 15.29 3.42 4.57
C VAL A 15 14.85 4.90 4.62
N ASN A 16 15.23 5.56 5.72
CA ASN A 16 15.48 7.00 5.89
C ASN A 16 14.59 8.00 5.11
N THR A 17 13.27 7.81 5.10
CA THR A 17 12.32 8.88 4.73
C THR A 17 11.04 8.78 5.55
N ILE A 18 10.55 9.94 5.98
CA ILE A 18 9.25 10.08 6.65
C ILE A 18 8.18 9.74 5.61
N ALA A 19 7.27 8.81 5.93
CA ALA A 19 6.14 8.51 5.07
C ALA A 19 5.35 9.78 4.73
N CYS A 20 5.02 9.99 3.45
CA CYS A 20 4.31 11.20 3.02
C CYS A 20 2.96 11.41 3.72
N HIS A 21 2.31 10.32 4.13
CA HIS A 21 1.03 10.35 4.82
C HIS A 21 1.07 9.52 6.11
N GLN A 22 1.59 10.13 7.17
CA GLN A 22 1.76 9.47 8.48
C GLN A 22 0.46 8.92 9.06
N ASN A 23 -0.67 9.60 8.84
CA ASN A 23 -1.99 9.14 9.31
C ASN A 23 -2.45 7.81 8.67
N TYR A 24 -1.82 7.39 7.58
CA TYR A 24 -2.14 6.14 6.86
C TYR A 24 -1.03 5.08 6.97
N MET A 25 -0.07 5.25 7.88
CA MET A 25 0.93 4.21 8.20
C MET A 25 0.25 2.96 8.79
N GLU A 26 -0.80 3.15 9.58
CA GLU A 26 -1.57 2.08 10.20
C GLU A 26 -2.52 1.40 9.21
N ILE A 27 -2.50 0.07 9.17
CA ILE A 27 -3.42 -0.74 8.33
C ILE A 27 -4.90 -0.39 8.56
N PRO A 28 -5.40 -0.27 9.82
CA PRO A 28 -6.80 0.09 10.07
C PRO A 28 -7.19 1.45 9.47
N ARG A 29 -6.28 2.43 9.48
CA ARG A 29 -6.53 3.76 8.90
C ARG A 29 -6.68 3.69 7.38
N ARG A 30 -5.88 2.85 6.71
CA ARG A 30 -6.03 2.60 5.28
C ARG A 30 -7.35 1.93 4.97
N TYR A 31 -7.74 0.87 5.69
CA TYR A 31 -9.05 0.23 5.51
C TYR A 31 -10.21 1.22 5.69
N ALA A 32 -10.19 2.01 6.76
CA ALA A 32 -11.24 2.98 7.05
C ALA A 32 -11.43 4.01 5.91
N SER A 33 -10.36 4.35 5.17
CA SER A 33 -10.45 5.29 4.05
C SER A 33 -11.35 4.80 2.91
N PHE A 34 -11.52 3.48 2.74
CA PHE A 34 -12.32 2.90 1.68
C PHE A 34 -13.83 2.85 2.00
N ALA A 35 -14.28 3.30 3.17
CA ALA A 35 -15.68 3.22 3.59
C ALA A 35 -16.66 3.94 2.64
N THR A 36 -16.20 4.98 1.94
CA THR A 36 -17.00 5.75 0.97
C THR A 36 -16.54 5.55 -0.46
N CYS A 37 -15.72 4.53 -0.73
CA CYS A 37 -15.16 4.29 -2.05
C CYS A 37 -16.20 3.63 -2.97
N PRO A 38 -16.42 4.14 -4.20
CA PRO A 38 -17.12 3.38 -5.21
C PRO A 38 -16.24 2.16 -5.55
N THR A 39 -16.73 0.95 -5.28
CA THR A 39 -15.95 -0.29 -5.46
C THR A 39 -15.87 -0.75 -6.92
N GLU A 40 -16.49 -0.01 -7.84
CA GLU A 40 -16.46 -0.31 -9.27
C GLU A 40 -15.05 -0.11 -9.84
N ASN A 41 -14.56 -1.11 -10.58
CA ASN A 41 -13.28 -1.07 -11.27
C ASN A 41 -12.07 -0.81 -10.36
N LEU A 42 -12.09 -1.38 -9.15
CA LEU A 42 -10.95 -1.43 -8.23
C LEU A 42 -10.57 -2.88 -7.93
N PRO A 43 -9.27 -3.16 -7.72
CA PRO A 43 -8.83 -4.37 -7.07
C PRO A 43 -9.42 -4.47 -5.65
N SER A 44 -9.34 -5.65 -5.04
CA SER A 44 -9.84 -5.83 -3.67
C SER A 44 -9.20 -4.82 -2.71
N VAL A 45 -10.01 -4.26 -1.82
CA VAL A 45 -9.54 -3.31 -0.78
C VAL A 45 -8.40 -3.91 0.03
N GLU A 46 -8.47 -5.21 0.33
CA GLU A 46 -7.39 -5.93 1.01
C GLU A 46 -6.06 -5.86 0.26
N ASN A 47 -6.06 -6.13 -1.05
CA ASN A 47 -4.84 -6.07 -1.87
C ASN A 47 -4.31 -4.65 -1.99
N LEU A 48 -5.19 -3.66 -2.12
CA LEU A 48 -4.82 -2.24 -2.14
C LEU A 48 -4.16 -1.82 -0.82
N VAL A 49 -4.76 -2.19 0.32
CA VAL A 49 -4.23 -1.85 1.65
C VAL A 49 -2.89 -2.54 1.94
N LYS A 50 -2.73 -3.82 1.54
CA LYS A 50 -1.46 -4.55 1.63
C LYS A 50 -0.38 -3.91 0.75
N ALA A 51 -0.76 -3.47 -0.45
CA ALA A 51 0.10 -2.71 -1.34
C ALA A 51 0.42 -1.29 -0.84
N GLY A 52 -0.14 -0.85 0.29
CA GLY A 52 0.17 0.43 0.93
C GLY A 52 -0.71 1.59 0.44
N PHE A 53 -1.79 1.28 -0.26
CA PHE A 53 -2.72 2.29 -0.77
C PHE A 53 -3.84 2.61 0.22
N PHE A 54 -4.25 3.88 0.23
CA PHE A 54 -5.47 4.37 0.87
C PHE A 54 -6.31 5.14 -0.16
N TYR A 55 -7.62 5.26 0.09
CA TYR A 55 -8.53 6.01 -0.78
C TYR A 55 -8.53 7.49 -0.42
N THR A 56 -8.44 8.35 -1.44
CA THR A 56 -8.37 9.81 -1.28
C THR A 56 -9.73 10.50 -1.28
N GLY A 57 -10.83 9.75 -1.43
CA GLY A 57 -12.17 10.33 -1.55
C GLY A 57 -12.57 10.69 -2.98
N SER A 58 -11.70 10.47 -3.98
CA SER A 58 -11.96 10.85 -5.38
C SER A 58 -11.96 9.65 -6.33
N LYS A 59 -13.12 9.38 -6.94
CA LYS A 59 -13.32 8.34 -7.98
C LYS A 59 -12.80 6.96 -7.55
N ASN A 60 -11.91 6.36 -8.34
CA ASN A 60 -11.20 5.12 -8.07
C ASN A 60 -9.68 5.36 -7.92
N ILE A 61 -9.31 6.56 -7.46
CA ILE A 61 -7.90 6.93 -7.25
C ILE A 61 -7.48 6.50 -5.86
N VAL A 62 -6.36 5.80 -5.79
CA VAL A 62 -5.74 5.39 -4.53
C VAL A 62 -4.31 5.90 -4.45
N THR A 63 -3.85 6.23 -3.25
CA THR A 63 -2.55 6.84 -3.02
C THR A 63 -1.74 6.05 -2.01
N CYS A 64 -0.44 5.86 -2.27
CA CYS A 64 0.45 5.19 -1.34
C CYS A 64 0.73 6.11 -0.14
N PHE A 65 0.61 5.57 1.08
CA PHE A 65 0.92 6.33 2.29
C PHE A 65 2.40 6.75 2.38
N TYR A 66 3.30 5.97 1.78
CA TYR A 66 4.74 6.14 1.92
C TYR A 66 5.33 7.09 0.87
N CYS A 67 5.11 6.81 -0.43
CA CYS A 67 5.73 7.56 -1.53
C CYS A 67 4.83 8.63 -2.16
N ASN A 68 3.58 8.78 -1.70
CA ASN A 68 2.55 9.65 -2.31
C ASN A 68 2.18 9.31 -3.78
N GLY A 69 2.68 8.19 -4.31
CA GLY A 69 2.32 7.71 -5.64
C GLY A 69 0.86 7.33 -5.73
N SER A 70 0.16 7.79 -6.77
CA SER A 70 -1.27 7.53 -6.96
C SER A 70 -1.54 6.71 -8.22
N LEU A 71 -2.45 5.73 -8.12
CA LEU A 71 -2.88 4.88 -9.22
C LEU A 71 -4.39 4.98 -9.42
N GLN A 72 -4.81 4.82 -10.67
CA GLN A 72 -6.20 4.83 -11.13
C GLN A 72 -6.31 3.98 -12.41
N ASN A 73 -7.53 3.83 -12.94
CA ASN A 73 -7.79 3.07 -14.18
C ASN A 73 -7.32 1.62 -14.12
N TRP A 74 -7.62 0.95 -13.01
CA TRP A 74 -7.24 -0.44 -12.77
C TRP A 74 -7.89 -1.39 -13.77
N GLY A 75 -7.08 -2.25 -14.36
CA GLY A 75 -7.52 -3.42 -15.12
C GLY A 75 -8.03 -4.53 -14.21
N VAL A 76 -8.90 -5.38 -14.74
CA VAL A 76 -9.49 -6.54 -14.02
C VAL A 76 -8.44 -7.49 -13.46
N ASN A 77 -7.27 -7.58 -14.10
CA ASN A 77 -6.19 -8.48 -13.73
C ASN A 77 -5.00 -7.78 -13.05
N ASP A 78 -5.13 -6.49 -12.74
CA ASP A 78 -4.02 -5.74 -12.16
C ASP A 78 -3.79 -6.16 -10.70
N ASN A 79 -2.52 -6.43 -10.38
CA ASN A 79 -2.11 -6.69 -9.01
C ASN A 79 -1.56 -5.40 -8.38
N PRO A 80 -2.16 -4.87 -7.31
CA PRO A 80 -1.72 -3.63 -6.68
C PRO A 80 -0.24 -3.59 -6.28
N MET A 81 0.33 -4.70 -5.82
CA MET A 81 1.73 -4.75 -5.40
C MET A 81 2.66 -4.66 -6.61
N ILE A 82 2.33 -5.38 -7.68
CA ILE A 82 3.08 -5.35 -8.95
C ILE A 82 3.00 -3.97 -9.59
N GLU A 83 1.79 -3.40 -9.71
CA GLU A 83 1.62 -2.06 -10.29
C GLU A 83 2.32 -0.99 -9.43
N HIS A 84 2.28 -1.10 -8.10
CA HIS A 84 3.01 -0.18 -7.23
C HIS A 84 4.51 -0.23 -7.49
N ALA A 85 5.11 -1.42 -7.56
CA ALA A 85 6.53 -1.57 -7.84
C ALA A 85 6.89 -1.13 -9.27
N ARG A 86 6.03 -1.41 -10.25
CA ARG A 86 6.20 -1.01 -11.66
C ARG A 86 6.22 0.51 -11.83
N TRP A 87 5.23 1.20 -11.26
CA TRP A 87 5.03 2.65 -11.47
C TRP A 87 5.83 3.52 -10.51
N PHE A 88 6.15 3.01 -9.32
CA PHE A 88 6.92 3.74 -8.31
C PHE A 88 8.14 2.92 -7.85
N PRO A 89 9.11 2.62 -8.75
CA PRO A 89 10.24 1.75 -8.46
C PRO A 89 11.20 2.30 -7.38
N HIS A 90 11.09 3.58 -7.03
CA HIS A 90 11.85 4.22 -5.95
C HIS A 90 11.14 4.19 -4.59
N CYS A 91 9.89 3.71 -4.52
CA CYS A 91 9.16 3.59 -3.27
C CYS A 91 9.80 2.50 -2.39
N GLY A 92 10.39 2.91 -1.26
CA GLY A 92 10.97 2.00 -0.26
C GLY A 92 9.98 0.94 0.24
N TYR A 93 8.71 1.31 0.45
CA TYR A 93 7.66 0.35 0.80
C TYR A 93 7.40 -0.66 -0.32
N ALA A 94 7.26 -0.22 -1.58
CA ALA A 94 7.03 -1.12 -2.71
C ALA A 94 8.19 -2.11 -2.93
N LYS A 95 9.43 -1.68 -2.72
CA LYS A 95 10.61 -2.56 -2.80
C LYS A 95 10.57 -3.68 -1.75
N GLN A 96 10.09 -3.38 -0.54
CA GLN A 96 9.93 -4.39 0.52
C GLN A 96 8.81 -5.39 0.21
N LEU A 97 7.75 -4.96 -0.48
CA LEU A 97 6.67 -5.85 -0.91
C LEU A 97 7.10 -6.87 -1.96
N CYS A 98 8.02 -6.50 -2.84
CA CYS A 98 8.51 -7.35 -3.93
C CYS A 98 9.83 -8.07 -3.59
N GLY A 99 10.32 -7.99 -2.36
CA GLY A 99 11.66 -8.45 -1.98
C GLY A 99 11.72 -9.10 -0.60
N ALA A 100 11.38 -10.39 -0.55
CA ALA A 100 12.01 -11.37 0.32
C ALA A 100 11.93 -12.73 -0.40
N GLU A 101 12.62 -12.83 -1.55
CA GLU A 101 13.11 -14.11 -2.07
C GLU A 101 14.56 -14.32 -1.62
#